data_AF-A0A447T4V4-F1
#
_entry.id   AF-A0A447T4V4-F1
#
_cell.length_a   1.000
_cell.length_b   1.000
_cell.length_c   1.000
_cell.angle_alpha   90.00
_cell.angle_beta   90.00
_cell.angle_gamma   90.00
#
_symmetry.space_group_name_H-M   'P 1'
#
loop_
_entity.id
_entity.type
_entity.pdbx_description
1 polymer ?
#
loop_
_entity_poly.entity_id
_entity_poly.type
_entity_poly.pdbx_seq_one_letter_code
_entity_poly.pdbx_strand_id
1 'polypeptide(L)'
;MAVCRAMTALAQQRPSDALAQLQGVAGELRARETDFSSAQRFLSAAVRLPAELSNELPQQWGHAIALRFADGRHELGTLLEISHKHEAGHAAIEHAYETLQQESNKAVELAGNGKLEEAAAMLYQLSQDTLNERISMNACALLLRTCENRHKANRNFAEEQHQVQRLIDWLPEDNERVRGFLRRLHALNPDCE
;
A
#
# COMPACT_ATOMS: atom_id res chain seq x y z
N MET A 1 22.79 0.27 7.84
CA MET A 1 23.51 -0.14 6.61
C MET A 1 24.17 -1.52 6.67
N ALA A 2 24.69 -2.00 7.81
CA ALA A 2 25.41 -3.29 7.87
C ALA A 2 24.52 -4.53 7.64
N VAL A 3 23.30 -4.56 8.18
CA VAL A 3 22.35 -5.67 8.03
C VAL A 3 21.89 -5.86 6.56
N CYS A 4 21.81 -4.76 5.80
CA CYS A 4 21.31 -4.74 4.41
C CYS A 4 22.30 -5.36 3.42
N ARG A 5 23.60 -5.12 3.62
CA ARG A 5 24.66 -5.78 2.83
C ARG A 5 24.80 -7.23 3.24
N ALA A 6 24.59 -7.54 4.52
CA ALA A 6 24.67 -8.89 5.05
C ALA A 6 23.61 -9.82 4.42
N MET A 7 22.34 -9.41 4.32
CA MET A 7 21.30 -10.25 3.70
C MET A 7 21.49 -10.45 2.20
N THR A 8 21.89 -9.39 1.51
CA THR A 8 22.21 -9.45 0.08
C THR A 8 23.41 -10.37 -0.20
N ALA A 9 24.44 -10.30 0.65
CA ALA A 9 25.60 -11.18 0.58
C ALA A 9 25.25 -12.62 1.00
N LEU A 10 24.37 -12.79 1.99
CA LEU A 10 23.88 -14.10 2.43
C LEU A 10 23.10 -14.79 1.31
N ALA A 11 22.28 -14.07 0.55
CA ALA A 11 21.58 -14.63 -0.61
C ALA A 11 22.54 -15.19 -1.67
N GLN A 12 23.75 -14.64 -1.77
CA GLN A 12 24.77 -15.10 -2.71
C GLN A 12 25.68 -16.20 -2.13
N GLN A 13 25.99 -16.15 -0.83
CA GLN A 13 26.93 -17.08 -0.18
C GLN A 13 26.25 -18.31 0.44
N ARG A 14 25.05 -18.15 0.98
CA ARG A 14 24.25 -19.16 1.68
C ARG A 14 22.76 -18.99 1.34
N PRO A 15 22.36 -19.27 0.09
CA PRO A 15 21.03 -18.94 -0.42
C PRO A 15 19.88 -19.60 0.34
N SER A 16 20.05 -20.83 0.85
CA SER A 16 19.03 -21.51 1.65
C SER A 16 18.74 -20.82 2.99
N ASP A 17 19.79 -20.31 3.66
CA ASP A 17 19.62 -19.57 4.91
C ASP A 17 18.99 -18.20 4.67
N ALA A 18 19.37 -17.54 3.58
CA ALA A 18 18.76 -16.28 3.17
C ALA A 18 17.26 -16.47 2.85
N LEU A 19 16.89 -17.53 2.14
CA LEU A 19 15.51 -17.86 1.84
C LEU A 19 14.70 -18.07 3.12
N ALA A 20 15.21 -18.87 4.07
CA ALA A 20 14.52 -19.12 5.34
C ALA A 20 14.30 -17.82 6.14
N GLN A 21 15.28 -16.92 6.16
CA GLN A 21 15.14 -15.61 6.82
C GLN A 21 14.13 -14.71 6.09
N LEU A 22 14.19 -14.64 4.76
CA LEU A 22 13.24 -13.86 3.96
C LEU A 22 11.82 -14.37 4.15
N GLN A 23 11.60 -15.68 4.16
CA GLN A 23 10.29 -16.26 4.46
C GLN A 23 9.83 -15.94 5.89
N GLY A 24 10.74 -15.98 6.86
CA GLY A 24 10.44 -15.65 8.26
C GLY A 24 9.97 -14.22 8.48
N VAL A 25 10.45 -13.27 7.66
CA VAL A 25 10.10 -11.84 7.77
C VAL A 25 9.15 -11.37 6.66
N ALA A 26 8.73 -12.23 5.74
CA ALA A 26 7.84 -11.84 4.62
C ALA A 26 6.49 -11.29 5.11
N GLY A 27 5.98 -11.81 6.24
CA GLY A 27 4.75 -11.29 6.86
C GLY A 27 4.90 -9.87 7.40
N GLU A 28 6.11 -9.45 7.76
CA GLU A 28 6.39 -8.08 8.22
C GLU A 28 6.24 -7.07 7.08
N LEU A 29 6.27 -7.49 5.80
CA LEU A 29 5.96 -6.60 4.66
C LEU A 29 4.55 -6.01 4.72
N ARG A 30 3.69 -6.43 5.65
CA ARG A 30 2.38 -5.81 5.95
C ARG A 30 2.32 -5.04 7.26
N ALA A 31 3.39 -5.00 8.06
CA ALA A 31 3.46 -4.27 9.33
C ALA A 31 3.54 -2.75 9.10
N ARG A 32 2.96 -1.96 10.02
CA ARG A 32 2.85 -0.49 9.87
C ARG A 32 4.21 0.17 9.77
N GLU A 33 5.16 -0.36 10.52
CA GLU A 33 6.51 0.15 10.72
C GLU A 33 7.43 -0.13 9.52
N THR A 34 6.99 -0.98 8.58
CA THR A 34 7.77 -1.28 7.38
C THR A 34 7.67 -0.14 6.39
N ASP A 35 8.81 0.54 6.21
CA ASP A 35 8.98 1.58 5.22
C ASP A 35 9.39 1.03 3.84
N PHE A 36 9.29 1.89 2.81
CA PHE A 36 9.67 1.53 1.45
C PHE A 36 11.15 1.14 1.34
N SER A 37 12.03 1.79 2.11
CA SER A 37 13.46 1.45 2.14
C SER A 37 13.72 0.01 2.61
N SER A 38 12.94 -0.48 3.56
CA SER A 38 13.03 -1.86 4.05
C SER A 38 12.48 -2.85 3.03
N ALA A 39 11.37 -2.52 2.38
CA ALA A 39 10.82 -3.32 1.28
C ALA A 39 11.78 -3.44 0.09
N GLN A 40 12.46 -2.36 -0.30
CA GLN A 40 13.50 -2.39 -1.34
C GLN A 40 14.64 -3.35 -1.00
N ARG A 41 15.10 -3.35 0.26
CA ARG A 41 16.19 -4.22 0.72
C ARG A 41 15.75 -5.68 0.72
N PHE A 42 14.52 -5.94 1.17
CA PHE A 42 13.92 -7.27 1.10
C PHE A 42 13.89 -7.77 -0.34
N LEU A 43 13.34 -6.98 -1.27
CA LEU A 43 13.25 -7.36 -2.68
C LEU A 43 14.65 -7.56 -3.30
N SER A 44 15.61 -6.69 -2.97
CA SER A 44 16.99 -6.79 -3.46
C SER A 44 17.68 -8.08 -3.07
N ALA A 45 17.36 -8.63 -1.90
CA ALA A 45 17.86 -9.93 -1.47
C ALA A 45 17.09 -11.07 -2.15
N ALA A 46 15.76 -10.95 -2.24
CA ALA A 46 14.89 -11.96 -2.84
C ALA A 46 15.22 -12.25 -4.32
N VAL A 47 15.39 -11.20 -5.14
CA VAL A 47 15.68 -11.36 -6.59
C VAL A 47 17.07 -11.93 -6.90
N ARG A 48 17.93 -12.08 -5.88
CA ARG A 48 19.28 -12.66 -6.00
C ARG A 48 19.32 -14.13 -5.57
N LEU A 49 18.23 -14.67 -5.06
CA LEU A 49 18.14 -16.08 -4.75
C LEU A 49 18.19 -16.92 -6.05
N PRO A 50 18.84 -18.09 -6.03
CA PRO A 50 18.79 -19.03 -7.15
C PRO A 50 17.35 -19.48 -7.43
N ALA A 51 16.97 -19.54 -8.70
CA ALA A 51 15.61 -19.87 -9.13
C ALA A 51 15.16 -21.26 -8.64
N GLU A 52 16.09 -22.21 -8.54
CA GLU A 52 15.86 -23.57 -8.09
C GLU A 52 15.45 -23.65 -6.61
N LEU A 53 15.77 -22.62 -5.83
CA LEU A 53 15.47 -22.54 -4.39
C LEU A 53 14.24 -21.67 -4.10
N SER A 54 14.12 -20.54 -4.79
CA SER A 54 13.09 -19.55 -4.49
C SER A 54 11.79 -19.74 -5.25
N ASN A 55 11.78 -20.51 -6.34
CA ASN A 55 10.61 -20.66 -7.22
C ASN A 55 10.00 -19.28 -7.57
N GLU A 56 8.69 -19.13 -7.42
CA GLU A 56 7.93 -17.90 -7.70
C GLU A 56 7.96 -16.87 -6.56
N LEU A 57 8.64 -17.13 -5.43
CA LEU A 57 8.60 -16.23 -4.27
C LEU A 57 9.06 -14.79 -4.57
N PRO A 58 10.15 -14.56 -5.33
CA PRO A 58 10.57 -13.19 -5.66
C PRO A 58 9.51 -12.45 -6.48
N GLN A 59 8.77 -13.15 -7.34
CA GLN A 59 7.64 -12.59 -8.09
C GLN A 59 6.48 -12.22 -7.16
N GLN A 60 6.08 -13.14 -6.28
CA GLN A 60 4.98 -12.93 -5.34
C GLN A 60 5.26 -11.78 -4.37
N TRP A 61 6.48 -11.71 -3.85
CA TRP A 61 6.91 -10.62 -2.97
C TRP A 61 7.06 -9.30 -3.73
N GLY A 62 7.60 -9.31 -4.95
CA GLY A 62 7.65 -8.13 -5.81
C GLY A 62 6.26 -7.54 -6.05
N HIS A 63 5.28 -8.39 -6.38
CA HIS A 63 3.89 -8.01 -6.55
C HIS A 63 3.31 -7.38 -5.28
N ALA A 64 3.46 -8.05 -4.12
CA ALA A 64 2.93 -7.55 -2.85
C ALA A 64 3.57 -6.21 -2.42
N ILE A 65 4.89 -6.08 -2.61
CA ILE A 65 5.62 -4.84 -2.33
C ILE A 65 5.14 -3.72 -3.24
N ALA A 66 4.96 -3.99 -4.54
CA ALA A 66 4.47 -3.01 -5.48
C ALA A 66 3.04 -2.56 -5.15
N LEU A 67 2.13 -3.49 -4.83
CA LEU A 67 0.78 -3.14 -4.39
C LEU A 67 0.79 -2.23 -3.16
N ARG A 68 1.69 -2.48 -2.20
CA ARG A 68 1.76 -1.70 -0.98
C ARG A 68 2.43 -0.33 -1.17
N PHE A 69 3.55 -0.27 -1.88
CA PHE A 69 4.44 0.89 -1.83
C PHE A 69 4.59 1.66 -3.16
N ALA A 70 4.04 1.17 -4.27
CA ALA A 70 4.18 1.86 -5.56
C ALA A 70 3.17 3.02 -5.72
N ASP A 71 3.37 4.08 -4.93
CA ASP A 71 2.51 5.27 -4.93
C ASP A 71 2.65 6.13 -6.18
N GLY A 72 3.81 6.09 -6.83
CA GLY A 72 4.09 6.86 -8.03
C GLY A 72 5.14 6.22 -8.93
N ARG A 73 5.53 6.98 -9.97
CA ARG A 73 6.53 6.53 -10.95
C ARG A 73 7.92 6.36 -10.34
N HIS A 74 8.23 7.09 -9.27
CA HIS A 74 9.53 7.01 -8.61
C HIS A 74 9.70 5.66 -7.89
N GLU A 75 8.71 5.28 -7.09
CA GLU A 75 8.69 4.02 -6.36
C GLU A 75 8.65 2.84 -7.33
N LEU A 76 7.81 2.92 -8.36
CA LEU A 76 7.77 1.94 -9.45
C LEU A 76 9.16 1.78 -10.09
N GLY A 77 9.76 2.87 -10.58
CA GLY A 77 11.06 2.82 -11.25
C GLY A 77 12.15 2.20 -10.38
N THR A 78 12.11 2.46 -9.06
CA THR A 78 13.06 1.89 -8.11
C THR A 78 12.86 0.37 -7.95
N LEU A 79 11.61 -0.09 -7.85
CA LEU A 79 11.31 -1.52 -7.75
C LEU A 79 11.69 -2.27 -9.02
N LEU A 80 11.40 -1.68 -10.20
CA LEU A 80 11.76 -2.25 -11.50
C LEU A 80 13.28 -2.36 -11.68
N GLU A 81 14.03 -1.34 -11.25
CA GLU A 81 15.50 -1.38 -11.28
C GLU A 81 16.05 -2.50 -10.38
N ILE A 82 15.44 -2.73 -9.21
CA ILE A 82 15.84 -3.85 -8.34
C ILE A 82 15.58 -5.20 -9.04
N SER A 83 14.45 -5.33 -9.75
CA SER A 83 14.04 -6.56 -10.42
C SER A 83 14.53 -6.71 -11.86
N HIS A 84 15.36 -5.82 -12.40
CA HIS A 84 15.67 -5.77 -13.85
C HIS A 84 16.24 -7.07 -14.45
N LYS A 85 16.90 -7.91 -13.63
CA LYS A 85 17.44 -9.22 -14.07
C LYS A 85 16.49 -10.40 -13.81
N HIS A 86 15.34 -10.14 -13.22
CA HIS A 86 14.34 -11.14 -12.84
C HIS A 86 13.02 -10.83 -13.55
N GLU A 87 12.92 -11.24 -14.82
CA GLU A 87 11.82 -10.87 -15.75
C GLU A 87 10.42 -11.09 -15.17
N ALA A 88 10.15 -12.26 -14.59
CA ALA A 88 8.85 -12.55 -13.98
C ALA A 88 8.51 -11.62 -12.81
N GLY A 89 9.54 -11.18 -12.07
CA GLY A 89 9.39 -10.26 -10.94
C GLY A 89 9.13 -8.84 -11.42
N HIS A 90 9.86 -8.41 -12.44
CA HIS A 90 9.64 -7.14 -13.14
C HIS A 90 8.20 -7.05 -13.65
N ALA A 91 7.73 -8.05 -14.39
CA ALA A 91 6.36 -8.09 -14.91
C ALA A 91 5.30 -8.06 -13.80
N ALA A 92 5.53 -8.75 -12.69
CA ALA A 92 4.58 -8.75 -11.57
C ALA A 92 4.50 -7.42 -10.82
N ILE A 93 5.60 -6.65 -10.77
CA ILE A 93 5.64 -5.29 -10.25
C ILE A 93 4.89 -4.32 -11.17
N GLU A 94 5.11 -4.40 -12.49
CA GLU A 94 4.36 -3.60 -13.47
C GLU A 94 2.87 -3.89 -13.37
N HIS A 95 2.48 -5.17 -13.33
CA HIS A 95 1.10 -5.58 -13.20
C HIS A 95 0.44 -5.05 -11.92
N ALA A 96 1.11 -5.16 -10.76
CA ALA A 96 0.62 -4.59 -9.50
C ALA A 96 0.34 -3.08 -9.61
N TYR A 97 1.28 -2.34 -10.20
CA TYR A 97 1.13 -0.90 -10.36
C TYR A 97 0.00 -0.56 -11.35
N GLU A 98 -0.13 -1.31 -12.44
CA GLU A 98 -1.26 -1.17 -13.37
C GLU A 98 -2.60 -1.38 -12.68
N THR A 99 -2.73 -2.41 -11.83
CA THR A 99 -3.93 -2.64 -11.01
C THR A 99 -4.25 -1.42 -10.15
N LEU A 100 -3.26 -0.85 -9.45
CA LEU A 100 -3.47 0.36 -8.63
C LEU A 100 -3.96 1.55 -9.47
N GLN A 101 -3.43 1.72 -10.69
CA GLN A 101 -3.84 2.80 -11.59
C GLN A 101 -5.25 2.58 -12.14
N GLN A 102 -5.57 1.37 -12.57
CA GLN A 102 -6.88 1.01 -13.10
C GLN A 102 -7.97 1.22 -12.05
N GLU A 103 -7.79 0.72 -10.84
CA GLU A 103 -8.76 0.89 -9.75
C GLU A 103 -8.88 2.36 -9.31
N SER A 104 -7.76 3.11 -9.26
CA SER A 104 -7.81 4.54 -8.96
C SER A 104 -8.58 5.33 -10.04
N ASN A 105 -8.36 5.03 -11.32
CA ASN A 105 -9.06 5.69 -12.43
C ASN A 105 -10.55 5.35 -12.40
N LYS A 106 -10.90 4.10 -12.12
CA LYS A 106 -12.28 3.64 -11.98
C LYS A 106 -13.00 4.35 -10.83
N ALA A 107 -12.34 4.53 -9.69
CA ALA A 107 -12.90 5.28 -8.57
C ALA A 107 -13.14 6.77 -8.92
N VAL A 108 -12.24 7.39 -9.68
CA VAL A 108 -12.43 8.76 -10.18
C VAL A 108 -13.63 8.85 -11.12
N GLU A 109 -13.78 7.89 -12.04
CA GLU A 109 -14.92 7.82 -12.96
C GLU A 109 -16.25 7.65 -12.21
N LEU A 110 -16.30 6.73 -11.23
CA LEU A 110 -17.48 6.53 -10.39
C LEU A 110 -17.86 7.81 -9.63
N ALA A 111 -16.88 8.48 -9.01
CA ALA A 111 -17.12 9.74 -8.31
C ALA A 111 -17.59 10.85 -9.26
N GLY A 112 -17.04 10.93 -10.47
CA GLY A 112 -17.46 11.87 -11.52
C GLY A 112 -18.90 11.63 -12.01
N ASN A 113 -19.33 10.37 -12.03
CA ASN A 113 -20.70 9.96 -12.38
C ASN A 113 -21.70 10.07 -11.22
N GLY A 114 -21.35 10.76 -10.13
CA GLY A 114 -22.21 10.94 -8.96
C GLY A 114 -22.29 9.73 -8.02
N LYS A 115 -21.53 8.66 -8.29
CA LYS A 115 -21.50 7.42 -7.48
C LYS A 115 -20.40 7.47 -6.42
N LEU A 116 -20.44 8.51 -5.60
CA LEU A 116 -19.40 8.79 -4.60
C LEU A 116 -19.26 7.66 -3.57
N GLU A 117 -20.38 7.10 -3.09
CA GLU A 117 -20.38 6.05 -2.07
C GLU A 117 -19.77 4.74 -2.60
N GLU A 118 -20.06 4.38 -3.86
CA GLU A 118 -19.47 3.23 -4.54
C GLU A 118 -17.96 3.40 -4.73
N ALA A 119 -17.52 4.59 -5.15
CA ALA A 119 -16.10 4.91 -5.28
C ALA A 119 -15.36 4.83 -3.94
N ALA A 120 -15.98 5.34 -2.87
CA ALA A 120 -15.42 5.31 -1.53
C ALA A 120 -15.27 3.87 -1.00
N ALA A 121 -16.29 3.04 -1.14
CA ALA A 121 -16.27 1.63 -0.74
C ALA A 121 -15.20 0.83 -1.50
N MET A 122 -15.09 1.05 -2.82
CA MET A 122 -14.06 0.43 -3.66
C MET A 122 -12.65 0.76 -3.18
N LEU A 123 -12.34 2.04 -2.96
CA LEU A 123 -11.00 2.44 -2.52
C LEU A 123 -10.72 2.03 -1.07
N TYR A 124 -11.74 1.99 -0.20
CA TYR A 124 -11.59 1.48 1.15
C TYR A 124 -11.20 -0.01 1.13
N GLN A 125 -11.90 -0.83 0.36
CA GLN A 125 -11.58 -2.25 0.22
C GLN A 125 -10.15 -2.45 -0.34
N LEU A 126 -9.81 -1.74 -1.42
CA LEU A 126 -8.47 -1.82 -2.01
C LEU A 126 -7.39 -1.39 -1.02
N SER A 127 -7.67 -0.37 -0.19
CA SER A 127 -6.78 0.05 0.89
C SER A 127 -6.56 -1.05 1.93
N GLN A 128 -7.60 -1.79 2.34
CA GLN A 128 -7.44 -2.91 3.28
C GLN A 128 -6.61 -4.06 2.68
N ASP A 129 -6.81 -4.33 1.39
CA ASP A 129 -6.13 -5.44 0.72
C ASP A 129 -4.63 -5.15 0.52
N THR A 130 -4.32 -3.92 0.12
CA THR A 130 -2.97 -3.50 -0.30
C THR A 130 -2.17 -2.77 0.77
N LEU A 131 -2.85 -2.15 1.75
CA LEU A 131 -2.27 -1.23 2.73
C LEU A 131 -1.53 -0.03 2.09
N ASN A 132 -1.87 0.31 0.84
CA ASN A 132 -1.23 1.39 0.10
C ASN A 132 -1.67 2.76 0.64
N GLU A 133 -0.70 3.61 0.97
CA GLU A 133 -0.97 4.91 1.60
C GLU A 133 -1.71 5.86 0.67
N ARG A 134 -1.33 5.93 -0.62
CA ARG A 134 -2.01 6.78 -1.60
C ARG A 134 -3.47 6.37 -1.78
N ILE A 135 -3.75 5.07 -1.93
CA ILE A 135 -5.12 4.55 -2.02
C ILE A 135 -5.89 4.85 -0.74
N SER A 136 -5.29 4.63 0.43
CA SER A 136 -5.91 4.90 1.74
C SER A 136 -6.25 6.38 1.94
N MET A 137 -5.37 7.30 1.53
CA MET A 137 -5.64 8.74 1.56
C MET A 137 -6.76 9.14 0.58
N ASN A 138 -6.85 8.49 -0.58
CA ASN A 138 -7.92 8.75 -1.54
C ASN A 138 -9.26 8.21 -1.02
N ALA A 139 -9.27 7.03 -0.40
CA ALA A 139 -10.43 6.48 0.29
C ALA A 139 -10.90 7.43 1.41
N CYS A 140 -10.00 7.92 2.27
CA CYS A 140 -10.32 8.92 3.30
C CYS A 140 -11.01 10.16 2.72
N ALA A 141 -10.48 10.69 1.61
CA ALA A 141 -11.03 11.89 0.99
C ALA A 141 -12.47 11.69 0.49
N LEU A 142 -12.76 10.54 -0.14
CA LEU A 142 -14.11 10.21 -0.63
C LEU A 142 -15.06 9.88 0.52
N LEU A 143 -14.65 9.09 1.50
CA LEU A 143 -15.45 8.75 2.67
C LEU A 143 -15.83 9.99 3.48
N LEU A 144 -14.89 10.90 3.74
CA LEU A 144 -15.19 12.17 4.42
C LEU A 144 -16.21 13.00 3.64
N ARG A 145 -16.10 13.04 2.31
CA ARG A 145 -17.09 13.74 1.47
C ARG A 145 -18.46 13.07 1.55
N THR A 146 -18.51 11.74 1.64
CA THR A 146 -19.77 11.00 1.90
C THR A 146 -20.34 11.37 3.26
N CYS A 147 -19.54 11.40 4.32
CA CYS A 147 -19.98 11.83 5.66
C CYS A 147 -20.55 13.26 5.63
N GLU A 148 -19.83 14.21 5.02
CA GLU A 148 -20.28 15.60 4.88
C GLU A 148 -21.60 15.72 4.13
N ASN A 149 -21.78 14.97 3.05
CA ASN A 149 -23.03 14.96 2.28
C ASN A 149 -24.19 14.36 3.09
N ARG A 150 -23.95 13.27 3.80
CA ARG A 150 -24.96 12.61 4.65
C ARG A 150 -25.34 13.47 5.84
N HIS A 151 -24.37 14.10 6.49
CA HIS A 151 -24.60 15.05 7.57
C HIS A 151 -25.50 16.21 7.11
N LYS A 152 -25.20 16.85 5.97
CA LYS A 152 -26.06 17.90 5.37
C LYS A 152 -27.47 17.42 5.04
N ALA A 153 -27.63 16.14 4.73
CA ALA A 153 -28.91 15.52 4.43
C ALA A 153 -29.61 14.92 5.66
N ASN A 154 -29.10 15.13 6.88
CA ASN A 154 -29.57 14.50 8.13
C ASN A 154 -29.67 12.96 8.04
N ARG A 155 -28.71 12.32 7.36
CA ARG A 155 -28.59 10.86 7.24
C ARG A 155 -27.47 10.34 8.14
N ASN A 156 -27.61 9.10 8.61
CA ASN A 156 -26.58 8.42 9.37
C ASN A 156 -25.31 8.19 8.53
N PHE A 157 -24.14 8.45 9.11
CA PHE A 157 -22.82 8.27 8.50
C PHE A 157 -21.80 7.59 9.42
N ALA A 158 -22.26 6.91 10.48
CA ALA A 158 -21.40 6.29 11.48
C ALA A 158 -20.46 5.22 10.89
N GLU A 159 -20.91 4.49 9.86
CA GLU A 159 -20.09 3.49 9.19
C GLU A 159 -18.92 4.14 8.44
N GLU A 160 -19.19 5.14 7.61
CA GLU A 160 -18.16 5.84 6.86
C GLU A 160 -17.19 6.58 7.79
N GLN A 161 -17.70 7.15 8.89
CA GLN A 161 -16.87 7.75 9.94
C GLN A 161 -15.91 6.73 10.56
N HIS A 162 -16.40 5.54 10.91
CA HIS A 162 -15.56 4.47 11.46
C HIS A 162 -14.50 4.00 10.46
N GLN A 163 -14.85 3.89 9.18
CA GLN A 163 -13.90 3.55 8.11
C GLN A 163 -12.81 4.62 7.98
N VAL A 164 -13.16 5.91 8.03
CA VAL A 164 -12.17 7.00 8.02
C VAL A 164 -11.22 6.89 9.23
N GLN A 165 -11.74 6.66 10.43
CA GLN A 165 -10.91 6.54 11.63
C GLN A 165 -9.89 5.39 11.49
N ARG A 166 -10.35 4.21 11.05
CA ARG A 166 -9.47 3.05 10.84
C ARG A 166 -8.35 3.33 9.84
N LEU A 167 -8.63 4.08 8.77
CA LEU A 167 -7.62 4.46 7.80
C LEU A 167 -6.62 5.46 8.39
N ILE A 168 -7.10 6.46 9.12
CA ILE A 168 -6.25 7.47 9.75
C ILE A 168 -5.31 6.84 10.78
N ASP A 169 -5.79 5.88 11.58
CA ASP A 169 -4.98 5.17 12.57
C ASP A 169 -3.81 4.41 11.94
N TRP A 170 -3.90 4.05 10.66
CA TRP A 170 -2.85 3.40 9.91
C TRP A 170 -1.88 4.39 9.24
N LEU A 171 -2.40 5.49 8.72
CA LEU A 171 -1.67 6.45 7.91
C LEU A 171 -0.59 7.22 8.72
N PRO A 172 0.41 7.81 8.03
CA PRO A 172 1.45 8.60 8.69
C PRO A 172 0.89 9.89 9.31
N GLU A 173 1.08 10.07 10.62
CA GLU A 173 0.54 11.20 11.39
C GLU A 173 1.15 12.56 11.01
N ASP A 174 2.37 12.55 10.48
CA ASP A 174 3.11 13.73 10.04
C ASP A 174 2.65 14.24 8.66
N ASN A 175 1.89 13.43 7.91
CA ASN A 175 1.38 13.79 6.60
C ASN A 175 0.32 14.91 6.68
N GLU A 176 0.51 15.99 5.91
CA GLU A 176 -0.40 17.14 5.89
C GLU A 176 -1.83 16.79 5.47
N ARG A 177 -2.00 15.85 4.53
CA ARG A 177 -3.34 15.39 4.10
C ARG A 177 -4.05 14.68 5.25
N VAL A 178 -3.33 13.82 5.98
CA VAL A 178 -3.87 13.08 7.13
C VAL A 178 -4.32 14.05 8.23
N ARG A 179 -3.49 15.05 8.56
CA ARG A 179 -3.89 16.13 9.48
C ARG A 179 -5.11 16.91 9.00
N GLY A 180 -5.24 17.11 7.68
CA GLY A 180 -6.44 17.68 7.07
C GLY A 180 -7.68 16.81 7.24
N PHE A 181 -7.56 15.49 7.09
CA PHE A 181 -8.64 14.54 7.31
C PHE A 181 -9.12 14.54 8.77
N LEU A 182 -8.19 14.52 9.73
CA LEU A 182 -8.50 14.65 11.15
C LEU A 182 -9.32 15.90 11.44
N ARG A 183 -8.92 17.07 10.94
CA ARG A 183 -9.68 18.32 11.14
C ARG A 183 -11.10 18.25 10.56
N ARG A 184 -11.26 17.66 9.38
CA ARG A 184 -12.57 17.47 8.74
C ARG A 184 -13.45 16.49 9.55
N LEU A 185 -12.85 15.42 10.09
CA LEU A 185 -13.56 14.45 10.91
C LEU A 185 -14.07 15.09 12.22
N HIS A 186 -13.24 15.88 12.91
CA HIS A 186 -13.64 16.60 14.12
C HIS A 186 -14.75 17.62 13.83
N ALA A 187 -14.72 18.29 12.67
CA ALA A 187 -15.79 19.22 12.29
C ALA A 187 -17.16 18.54 12.09
N LEU A 188 -17.19 17.22 11.83
CA LEU A 188 -18.43 16.45 11.70
C LEU A 188 -19.02 16.03 13.05
N ASN A 189 -18.19 15.90 14.10
CA ASN A 189 -18.58 15.57 15.47
C ASN A 189 -17.70 16.35 16.47
N PRO A 190 -18.03 17.61 16.79
CA PRO A 190 -17.23 18.44 17.70
C PRO A 190 -17.26 17.97 19.16
N ASP A 191 -18.18 17.06 19.51
CA ASP A 191 -18.36 16.56 20.89
C ASP A 191 -17.57 15.25 21.19
N CYS A 192 -16.80 14.73 20.23
CA CYS A 192 -15.89 13.61 20.44
C CYS A 192 -14.49 14.11 20.84
N GLU A 193 -14.32 14.49 22.12
CA GLU A 193 -13.02 14.55 22.80
C GLU A 193 -12.83 13.34 23.73
#